data_AF-A0A974GZN2-F1
#
_entry.id   AF-A0A974GZN2-F1
#
_cell.length_a   1.000
_cell.length_b   1.000
_cell.length_c   1.000
_cell.angle_alpha   90.00
_cell.angle_beta   90.00
_cell.angle_gamma   90.00
#
_symmetry.space_group_name_H-M   'P 1'
#
loop_
_entity.id
_entity.type
_entity.pdbx_description
1 polymer ?
#
loop_
_entity_poly.entity_id
_entity_poly.type
_entity_poly.pdbx_seq_one_letter_code
_entity_poly.pdbx_strand_id
1 'polypeptide(L)' 'MGNICNCKQGSYTDTTVSRHFNNANNNQTQLKWMVLEVIQPPQRGGNMRQYLLQNEGSWIKKFDTLHPLDN' A
#
# COMPACT_ATOMS: atom_id res chain seq x y z
N MET A 1 -19.84 -3.29 8.65
CA MET A 1 -19.02 -2.43 7.78
C MET A 1 -17.83 -1.97 8.60
N GLY A 2 -16.61 -2.34 8.19
CA GLY A 2 -15.38 -2.01 8.94
C GLY A 2 -14.91 -0.62 8.57
N ASN A 3 -14.90 0.30 9.52
CA ASN A 3 -14.24 1.58 9.37
C ASN A 3 -12.74 1.40 9.67
N ILE A 4 -11.86 2.09 8.93
CA ILE A 4 -10.46 2.27 9.33
C ILE A 4 -10.46 3.28 10.49
N CYS A 5 -10.90 2.83 11.67
CA CYS A 5 -11.14 3.69 12.84
C CYS A 5 -9.97 3.76 13.82
N ASN A 6 -8.82 3.17 13.52
CA ASN A 6 -7.80 2.99 14.56
C ASN A 6 -6.56 3.87 14.41
N CYS A 7 -6.65 5.04 13.77
CA CYS A 7 -5.57 6.01 13.86
C CYS A 7 -5.55 6.62 15.28
N LYS A 8 -4.67 6.12 16.14
CA LYS A 8 -4.41 6.68 17.47
C LYS A 8 -3.01 7.25 17.46
N GLN A 9 -2.86 8.54 17.70
CA GLN A 9 -1.55 9.18 17.68
C GLN A 9 -0.58 8.50 18.66
N GLY A 10 0.62 8.15 18.21
CA GLY A 10 1.64 7.47 19.02
C GLY A 10 1.40 5.98 19.28
N SER A 11 0.38 5.36 18.66
CA SER A 11 0.15 3.91 18.66
C SER A 11 0.89 3.23 17.50
N TYR A 12 1.05 1.90 17.56
CA TYR A 12 1.49 1.08 16.42
C TYR A 12 0.57 1.18 15.19
N THR A 13 -0.65 1.71 15.39
CA THR A 13 -1.62 1.99 14.33
C THR A 13 -1.54 3.41 13.77
N ASP A 14 -0.60 4.24 14.24
CA ASP A 14 -0.29 5.58 13.72
C ASP A 14 0.65 5.49 12.51
N THR A 15 0.11 4.99 11.41
CA THR A 15 0.80 4.94 10.12
C THR A 15 0.40 6.14 9.28
N THR A 16 1.25 6.55 8.33
CA THR A 16 0.90 7.66 7.42
C THR A 16 -0.41 7.39 6.66
N VAL A 17 -0.66 6.13 6.30
CA VAL A 17 -1.92 5.71 5.65
C VAL A 17 -3.11 5.87 6.58
N SER A 18 -3.05 5.35 7.82
CA SER A 18 -4.18 5.49 8.76
C SER A 18 -4.44 6.95 9.15
N ARG A 19 -3.39 7.77 9.25
CA ARG A 19 -3.52 9.21 9.48
C ARG A 19 -4.19 9.93 8.31
N HIS A 20 -3.77 9.64 7.08
CA HIS A 20 -4.41 10.21 5.88
C HIS A 20 -5.90 9.87 5.81
N PHE A 21 -6.24 8.59 6.03
CA PHE A 21 -7.64 8.15 6.03
C PHE A 21 -8.47 8.83 7.12
N ASN A 22 -7.90 8.97 8.32
CA ASN A 22 -8.54 9.65 9.44
C ASN A 22 -8.74 11.16 9.16
N ASN A 23 -7.71 11.84 8.65
CA ASN A 23 -7.76 13.28 8.34
C ASN A 23 -8.72 13.59 7.19
N ALA A 24 -8.75 12.74 6.16
CA ALA A 24 -9.63 12.89 5.00
C ALA A 24 -11.07 12.36 5.24
N ASN A 25 -11.35 11.80 6.43
CA ASN A 25 -12.61 11.14 6.76
C ASN A 25 -13.03 10.07 5.73
N ASN A 26 -12.04 9.39 5.16
CA ASN A 26 -12.24 8.37 4.13
C ASN A 26 -12.60 7.01 4.78
N ASN A 27 -13.48 6.26 4.13
CA ASN A 27 -13.84 4.91 4.56
C ASN A 27 -13.03 3.85 3.79
N GLN A 28 -12.79 2.69 4.39
CA GLN A 28 -12.25 1.52 3.69
C GLN A 28 -13.06 1.16 2.44
N THR A 29 -14.38 1.37 2.46
CA THR A 29 -15.25 1.08 1.32
C THR A 29 -14.97 1.94 0.09
N GLN A 30 -14.23 3.06 0.25
CA GLN A 30 -13.83 3.93 -0.85
C GLN A 30 -12.49 3.51 -1.48
N LEU A 31 -11.76 2.57 -0.88
CA LEU A 31 -10.54 2.03 -1.47
C LEU A 31 -10.87 1.30 -2.78
N LYS A 32 -10.26 1.76 -3.85
CA LYS A 32 -10.28 1.10 -5.15
C LYS A 32 -8.91 0.46 -5.38
N TRP A 33 -8.93 -0.78 -5.84
CA TRP A 33 -7.72 -1.52 -6.19
C TRP A 33 -7.61 -1.61 -7.70
N MET A 34 -6.40 -1.53 -8.23
CA MET A 34 -6.10 -1.73 -9.64
C MET A 34 -4.94 -2.71 -9.75
N VAL A 35 -5.05 -3.68 -10.64
CA VAL A 35 -3.94 -4.61 -10.93
C VAL A 35 -2.88 -3.83 -11.71
N LEU A 36 -1.70 -3.65 -11.12
CA LEU A 36 -0.58 -2.96 -11.76
C LEU A 36 0.14 -3.85 -12.78
N GLU A 37 0.34 -5.12 -12.43
CA GLU A 37 1.06 -6.09 -13.25
C GLU A 37 0.69 -7.52 -12.83
N VAL A 38 0.62 -8.44 -13.80
CA VAL A 38 0.50 -9.88 -13.55
C VAL A 38 1.87 -10.52 -13.79
N ILE A 39 2.52 -10.95 -12.71
CA ILE A 39 3.88 -11.45 -12.75
C ILE A 39 3.88 -12.96 -13.04
N GLN A 40 4.57 -13.37 -14.10
CA GLN A 40 4.75 -14.78 -14.41
C GLN A 40 5.85 -15.40 -13.52
N PRO A 41 5.69 -16.66 -13.07
CA PRO A 41 6.74 -17.35 -12.35
C PRO A 41 8.02 -17.44 -13.20
N PRO A 42 9.22 -17.27 -12.60
CA PRO A 42 10.47 -17.41 -13.32
C PRO A 42 10.64 -18.84 -13.86
N GLN A 43 11.08 -18.97 -15.12
CA GLN A 43 11.18 -20.26 -15.82
C GLN A 43 12.24 -21.21 -15.24
N ARG A 44 13.24 -20.69 -14.54
CA ARG A 44 14.27 -21.45 -13.85
C ARG A 44 14.19 -21.10 -12.38
N GLY A 45 14.30 -22.11 -11.52
CA GLY A 45 14.12 -21.98 -10.06
C GLY A 45 14.72 -20.68 -9.52
N GLY A 46 13.92 -19.96 -8.75
CA GLY A 46 14.26 -18.67 -8.18
C GLY A 46 13.33 -18.34 -7.02
N ASN A 47 13.78 -17.45 -6.13
CA ASN A 47 12.97 -17.05 -4.99
C ASN A 47 11.88 -16.08 -5.44
N MET A 48 10.67 -16.60 -5.70
CA MET A 48 9.53 -15.80 -6.15
C MET A 48 9.24 -14.62 -5.21
N ARG A 49 9.46 -14.79 -3.90
CA ARG A 49 9.27 -13.70 -2.92
C ARG A 49 10.23 -12.54 -3.17
N GLN A 50 11.51 -12.83 -3.45
CA GLN A 50 12.49 -11.76 -3.76
C GLN A 50 12.13 -11.05 -5.06
N TYR A 51 11.66 -11.77 -6.06
CA TYR A 51 11.23 -11.19 -7.33
C TYR A 51 10.01 -10.28 -7.17
N LEU A 52 8.99 -10.72 -6.42
CA LEU A 52 7.82 -9.91 -6.10
C LEU A 52 8.21 -8.63 -5.33
N LEU A 53 9.13 -8.73 -4.36
CA LEU A 53 9.62 -7.57 -3.60
C LEU A 53 10.36 -6.54 -4.49
N GLN A 54 11.14 -7.00 -5.47
CA GLN A 54 11.82 -6.11 -6.41
C GLN A 54 10.84 -5.39 -7.34
N ASN A 55 9.82 -6.10 -7.84
CA ASN A 55 8.77 -5.48 -8.65
C ASN A 55 7.94 -4.48 -7.82
N GLU A 56 7.58 -4.84 -6.58
CA GLU A 56 6.89 -3.94 -5.65
C GLU A 56 7.68 -2.65 -5.43
N GLY A 57 8.97 -2.75 -5.11
CA GLY A 57 9.84 -1.57 -4.93
C GLY A 57 9.95 -0.72 -6.19
N SER A 58 9.98 -1.35 -7.37
CA SER A 58 10.01 -0.66 -8.66
C SER A 58 8.72 0.10 -8.93
N TRP A 59 7.56 -0.48 -8.63
CA TRP A 59 6.26 0.16 -8.75
C TRP A 59 6.09 1.31 -7.76
N ILE A 60 6.49 1.15 -6.51
CA ILE A 60 6.50 2.21 -5.50
C ILE A 60 7.32 3.40 -5.99
N LYS A 61 8.53 3.16 -6.51
CA LYS A 61 9.39 4.22 -7.06
C LYS A 61 8.77 4.90 -8.29
N LYS A 62 8.10 4.15 -9.15
CA LYS A 62 7.47 4.67 -10.37
C LYS A 62 6.26 5.56 -10.09
N PHE A 63 5.48 5.25 -9.06
CA PHE A 63 4.32 6.05 -8.68
C PHE A 63 4.63 7.17 -7.68
N ASP A 64 5.85 7.20 -7.13
CA ASP A 64 6.26 8.15 -6.07
C ASP A 64 5.34 8.09 -4.83
N THR A 65 4.71 6.94 -4.58
CA THR A 65 3.69 6.75 -3.54
C THR A 65 4.27 6.36 -2.19
N LEU A 66 5.55 6.66 -1.93
CA LEU A 66 6.18 6.37 -0.63
C LEU A 66 5.49 7.12 0.51
N HIS A 67 4.92 8.28 0.18
CA HIS A 67 4.13 9.10 1.08
C HIS A 67 2.79 9.45 0.40
N PRO A 68 1.67 9.43 1.13
CA PRO A 68 0.45 10.05 0.62
C PRO A 68 0.74 11.54 0.35
N LEU A 69 0.23 12.07 -0.76
CA LEU A 69 0.30 13.49 -1.05
C LEU A 69 -0.50 14.22 0.04
N ASP A 70 0.19 14.96 0.91
CA ASP A 70 -0.45 15.89 1.82
C ASP A 70 -0.83 17.13 1.00
N ASN A 71 -2.14 17.32 0.78
CA ASN A 71 -2.73 18.55 0.24
C ASN A 71 -3.10 19.51 1.37
#